data_AF-A0A7G9GM23-F1
#
_entry.id   AF-A0A7G9GM23-F1
#
_cell.length_a   1.000
_cell.length_b   1.000
_cell.length_c   1.000
_cell.angle_alpha   90.00
_cell.angle_beta   90.00
_cell.angle_gamma   90.00
#
_symmetry.space_group_name_H-M   'P 1'
#
loop_
_entity.id
_entity.type
_entity.pdbx_description
1 polymer ?
#
loop_
_entity_poly.entity_id
_entity_poly.type
_entity_poly.pdbx_seq_one_letter_code
_entity_poly.pdbx_strand_id
1 'polypeptide(L)'
;MKQICKISLESVALLCASTLLFSLIFAALYYFMLISTSTFHMANWICGVIAFVIGGVFLGILAQKKALLHAFVIALLLFILCMLLSHSYEFMSILQTLSKCLAYIIGCMIAYAKFKKA
;
A
#
# COMPACT_ATOMS: atom_id res chain seq x y z
N MET A 1 -22.95 0.34 9.02
CA MET A 1 -22.32 0.13 7.69
C MET A 1 -21.73 1.40 7.09
N LYS A 2 -22.43 2.55 7.06
CA LYS A 2 -21.93 3.80 6.45
C LYS A 2 -20.58 4.31 7.01
N GLN A 3 -20.34 4.19 8.31
CA GLN A 3 -19.12 4.69 8.95
C GLN A 3 -17.87 3.85 8.62
N ILE A 4 -18.01 2.51 8.56
CA ILE A 4 -16.92 1.59 8.17
C ILE A 4 -16.53 1.82 6.71
N CYS A 5 -17.50 2.05 5.82
CA CYS A 5 -17.23 2.33 4.41
C CYS A 5 -16.43 3.63 4.22
N LYS A 6 -16.79 4.67 4.98
CA LYS A 6 -16.09 5.97 4.94
C LYS A 6 -14.64 5.87 5.45
N ILE A 7 -14.45 5.12 6.52
CA ILE A 7 -13.14 4.83 7.12
C ILE A 7 -12.23 4.04 6.17
N SER A 8 -12.77 2.99 5.53
CA SER A 8 -12.02 2.22 4.53
C SER A 8 -11.66 3.07 3.33
N LEU A 9 -12.57 3.96 2.90
CA LEU A 9 -12.31 4.89 1.81
C LEU A 9 -11.21 5.90 2.16
N GLU A 10 -11.22 6.46 3.37
CA GLU A 10 -10.18 7.38 3.85
C GLU A 10 -8.82 6.68 3.96
N SER A 11 -8.78 5.43 4.44
CA SER A 11 -7.55 4.63 4.52
C SER A 11 -6.96 4.36 3.13
N VAL A 12 -7.80 3.99 2.17
CA VAL A 12 -7.41 3.76 0.77
C VAL A 12 -7.01 5.06 0.09
N ALA A 13 -7.73 6.16 0.35
CA ALA A 13 -7.39 7.47 -0.19
C ALA A 13 -6.04 7.97 0.34
N LEU A 14 -5.76 7.77 1.63
CA LEU A 14 -4.46 8.11 2.24
C LEU A 14 -3.34 7.26 1.64
N LEU A 15 -3.58 5.97 1.41
CA LEU A 15 -2.64 5.05 0.78
C LEU A 15 -2.36 5.46 -0.68
N CYS A 16 -3.39 5.80 -1.46
CA CYS A 16 -3.23 6.31 -2.83
C CYS A 16 -2.50 7.65 -2.85
N ALA A 17 -2.88 8.59 -1.99
CA ALA A 17 -2.27 9.92 -1.93
C ALA A 17 -0.79 9.86 -1.53
N SER A 18 -0.44 9.05 -0.52
CA SER A 18 0.94 8.86 -0.10
C SER A 18 1.78 8.16 -1.18
N THR A 19 1.23 7.13 -1.83
CA THR A 19 1.93 6.44 -2.93
C THR A 19 2.16 7.37 -4.12
N LEU A 20 1.17 8.20 -4.48
CA LEU A 20 1.30 9.20 -5.55
C LEU A 20 2.31 10.29 -5.18
N LEU A 21 2.27 10.81 -3.95
CA LEU A 21 3.22 11.82 -3.48
C LEU A 21 4.66 11.29 -3.53
N PHE A 22 4.92 10.09 -2.99
CA PHE A 22 6.24 9.49 -3.05
C PHE A 22 6.69 9.28 -4.50
N SER A 23 5.82 8.71 -5.35
CA SER A 23 6.15 8.50 -6.76
C SER A 23 6.43 9.81 -7.49
N LEU A 24 5.72 10.89 -7.18
CA LEU A 24 5.92 12.21 -7.79
C LEU A 24 7.25 12.83 -7.36
N ILE A 25 7.59 12.75 -6.06
CA ILE A 25 8.86 13.26 -5.53
C ILE A 25 10.04 12.56 -6.20
N PHE A 26 10.00 11.23 -6.29
CA PHE A 26 11.06 10.47 -6.95
C PHE A 26 11.10 10.71 -8.46
N ALA A 27 9.95 10.93 -9.11
CA ALA A 27 9.92 11.24 -10.54
C ALA A 27 10.56 12.60 -10.81
N ALA A 28 10.33 13.59 -9.94
CA ALA A 28 10.99 14.88 -10.00
C ALA A 28 12.51 14.74 -9.78
N LEU A 29 12.94 13.97 -8.78
CA LEU A 29 14.37 13.68 -8.52
C LEU A 29 15.05 13.00 -9.72
N TYR A 30 14.36 12.07 -10.38
CA TYR A 30 14.84 11.43 -11.61
C TYR A 30 14.91 12.42 -12.79
N TYR A 31 13.90 13.27 -12.95
CA TYR A 31 13.85 14.27 -14.02
C TYR A 31 15.02 15.28 -13.92
N PHE A 32 15.40 15.68 -12.70
CA PHE A 32 16.58 16.52 -12.47
C PHE A 32 17.91 15.75 -12.52
N MET A 33 17.92 14.49 -12.97
CA MET A 33 19.07 13.59 -13.06
C MET A 33 19.86 13.42 -11.75
N LEU A 34 19.25 13.73 -10.59
CA LEU A 34 19.90 13.58 -9.29
C LEU A 34 20.06 12.10 -8.90
N ILE A 35 19.28 11.21 -9.52
CA ILE A 35 19.18 9.80 -9.18
C ILE A 35 19.09 8.96 -10.47
N SER A 36 19.77 7.81 -10.49
CA SER A 36 19.71 6.86 -11.63
C SER A 36 18.37 6.12 -11.71
N THR A 37 18.06 5.53 -12.87
CA THR A 37 16.81 4.78 -13.09
C THR A 37 16.65 3.61 -12.11
N SER A 38 17.73 2.88 -11.82
CA SER A 38 17.70 1.75 -10.87
C SER A 38 17.45 2.22 -9.44
N THR A 39 18.07 3.32 -9.03
CA THR A 39 17.86 3.91 -7.70
C THR A 39 16.45 4.50 -7.56
N PHE A 40 15.88 5.08 -8.63
CA PHE A 40 14.48 5.54 -8.67
C PHE A 40 13.51 4.38 -8.44
N HIS A 41 13.67 3.26 -9.16
CA HIS A 41 12.79 2.10 -8.99
C HIS A 41 12.88 1.48 -7.60
N MET A 42 14.09 1.35 -7.05
CA MET A 42 14.29 0.81 -5.69
C MET A 42 13.69 1.71 -4.62
N ALA A 43 13.94 3.03 -4.68
CA ALA A 43 13.41 3.96 -3.70
C ALA A 43 11.88 4.05 -3.75
N ASN A 44 11.30 4.08 -4.95
CA ASN A 44 9.85 4.07 -5.13
C ASN A 44 9.21 2.76 -4.65
N TRP A 45 9.89 1.63 -4.85
CA TRP A 45 9.45 0.34 -4.31
C TRP A 45 9.44 0.35 -2.77
N ILE A 46 10.54 0.77 -2.14
CA ILE A 46 10.67 0.83 -0.67
C ILE A 46 9.61 1.77 -0.07
N CYS A 47 9.46 2.98 -0.61
CA CYS A 47 8.43 3.91 -0.14
C CYS A 47 7.02 3.38 -0.35
N GLY A 48 6.77 2.66 -1.45
CA GLY A 48 5.50 1.96 -1.67
C GLY A 48 5.23 0.89 -0.61
N VAL A 49 6.23 0.11 -0.21
CA VAL A 49 6.08 -0.88 0.87
C VAL A 49 5.74 -0.20 2.19
N ILE A 50 6.43 0.89 2.55
CA ILE A 50 6.18 1.66 3.78
C ILE A 50 4.75 2.23 3.78
N ALA A 51 4.31 2.83 2.67
CA ALA A 51 2.96 3.36 2.53
C ALA A 51 1.89 2.27 2.72
N PHE A 52 2.11 1.07 2.17
CA PHE A 52 1.22 -0.07 2.35
C PHE A 52 1.19 -0.57 3.80
N VAL A 53 2.32 -0.61 4.51
CA VAL A 53 2.32 -0.92 5.95
C VAL A 53 1.47 0.09 6.73
N ILE A 54 1.66 1.39 6.49
CA ILE A 54 0.93 2.46 7.20
C ILE A 54 -0.57 2.37 6.93
N GLY A 55 -0.98 2.18 5.66
CA GLY A 55 -2.39 2.01 5.31
C GLY A 55 -3.01 0.76 5.95
N GLY A 56 -2.24 -0.34 6.01
CA GLY A 56 -2.66 -1.57 6.68
C GLY A 56 -2.87 -1.37 8.18
N VAL A 57 -1.91 -0.71 8.84
CA VAL A 57 -2.00 -0.36 10.27
C VAL A 57 -3.26 0.48 10.52
N PHE A 58 -3.48 1.53 9.73
CA PHE A 58 -4.64 2.42 9.90
C PHE A 58 -5.97 1.66 9.77
N LEU A 59 -6.09 0.77 8.76
CA LEU A 59 -7.25 -0.09 8.61
C LEU A 59 -7.45 -1.03 9.82
N GLY A 60 -6.36 -1.61 10.33
CA GLY A 60 -6.38 -2.49 11.50
C GLY A 60 -6.85 -1.80 12.79
N ILE A 61 -6.50 -0.52 12.97
CA ILE A 61 -6.94 0.29 14.12
C ILE A 61 -8.45 0.55 14.05
N LEU A 62 -8.97 0.95 12.88
CA LEU A 62 -10.35 1.40 12.77
C LEU A 62 -11.37 0.27 12.55
N ALA A 63 -10.98 -0.89 11.99
CA ALA A 63 -11.93 -1.92 11.56
C ALA A 63 -12.25 -3.01 12.62
N GLN A 64 -11.63 -2.98 13.81
CA GLN A 64 -11.88 -3.67 15.11
C GLN A 64 -12.51 -5.09 15.15
N LYS A 65 -13.53 -5.44 14.35
CA LYS A 65 -14.21 -6.76 14.36
C LYS A 65 -14.02 -7.62 13.10
N LYS A 66 -13.69 -7.05 11.93
CA LYS A 66 -13.45 -7.81 10.67
C LYS A 66 -12.34 -7.22 9.81
N ALA A 67 -11.33 -6.63 10.46
CA ALA A 67 -10.24 -5.92 9.80
C ALA A 67 -9.47 -6.80 8.80
N LEU A 68 -9.21 -8.05 9.14
CA LEU A 68 -8.39 -8.95 8.32
C LEU A 68 -9.04 -9.30 6.97
N LEU A 69 -10.32 -9.66 6.98
CA LEU A 69 -11.07 -9.97 5.75
C LEU A 69 -11.19 -8.74 4.85
N HIS A 70 -11.41 -7.56 5.42
CA HIS A 70 -11.42 -6.31 4.65
C HIS A 70 -10.04 -5.98 4.11
N ALA A 71 -8.98 -6.19 4.89
CA ALA A 71 -7.61 -5.97 4.45
C ALA A 71 -7.25 -6.88 3.28
N PHE A 72 -7.66 -8.15 3.33
CA PHE A 72 -7.44 -9.12 2.25
C PHE A 72 -8.19 -8.73 0.97
N VAL A 73 -9.47 -8.35 1.08
CA VAL A 73 -10.27 -7.92 -0.08
C VAL A 73 -9.69 -6.64 -0.71
N ILE A 74 -9.27 -5.67 0.10
CA ILE A 74 -8.65 -4.43 -0.38
C ILE A 74 -7.28 -4.73 -1.03
N ALA A 75 -6.45 -5.56 -0.41
CA ALA A 75 -5.16 -5.96 -0.96
C ALA A 75 -5.31 -6.71 -2.28
N LEU A 76 -6.32 -7.58 -2.41
CA LEU A 76 -6.64 -8.29 -3.64
C LEU A 76 -7.08 -7.32 -4.74
N LEU A 77 -7.95 -6.37 -4.41
CA LEU A 77 -8.46 -5.38 -5.37
C LEU A 77 -7.33 -4.44 -5.85
N LEU A 78 -6.46 -4.00 -4.95
CA LEU A 78 -5.25 -3.24 -5.29
C LEU A 78 -4.27 -4.06 -6.14
N PHE A 79 -4.10 -5.35 -5.84
CA PHE A 79 -3.25 -6.24 -6.63
C PHE A 79 -3.75 -6.37 -8.06
N ILE A 80 -5.05 -6.64 -8.24
CA ILE A 80 -5.68 -6.74 -9.57
C ILE A 80 -5.55 -5.42 -10.33
N LEU A 81 -5.80 -4.29 -9.66
CA LEU A 81 -5.68 -2.96 -10.27
C LEU A 81 -4.22 -2.68 -10.71
N CYS A 82 -3.23 -2.98 -9.85
CA CYS A 82 -1.82 -2.84 -10.21
C CYS A 82 -1.42 -3.74 -11.39
N MET A 83 -1.92 -4.98 -11.43
CA MET A 83 -1.67 -5.90 -12.54
C MET A 83 -2.30 -5.40 -13.84
N LEU A 84 -3.50 -4.82 -13.79
CA LEU A 84 -4.18 -4.25 -14.96
C LEU A 84 -3.45 -3.01 -15.52
N LEU A 85 -2.90 -2.17 -14.63
CA LEU A 85 -2.13 -0.98 -15.03
C LEU A 85 -0.69 -1.30 -15.45
N SER A 86 -0.16 -2.45 -15.09
CA SER A 86 1.20 -2.85 -15.45
C SER A 86 1.25 -3.27 -16.92
N HIS A 87 1.89 -2.47 -17.76
CA HIS A 87 2.00 -2.73 -19.21
C HIS A 87 2.89 -3.95 -19.52
N SER A 88 3.78 -4.32 -18.61
CA SER A 88 4.66 -5.48 -18.72
C SER A 88 4.43 -6.40 -17.52
N TYR A 89 3.96 -7.63 -17.78
CA TYR A 89 3.82 -8.70 -16.77
C TYR A 89 5.17 -9.31 -16.40
N GLU A 90 6.15 -8.46 -16.10
CA GLU A 90 7.46 -8.90 -15.67
C GLU A 90 7.39 -9.53 -14.29
N PHE A 91 8.06 -10.66 -14.12
CA PHE A 91 8.11 -11.41 -12.86
C PHE A 91 8.52 -10.52 -11.68
N MET A 92 9.46 -9.60 -11.88
CA MET A 92 9.91 -8.68 -10.85
C MET A 92 8.82 -7.71 -10.40
N SER A 93 8.02 -7.19 -11.33
CA SER A 93 6.89 -6.29 -11.03
C SER A 93 5.77 -7.01 -10.26
N ILE A 94 5.52 -8.27 -10.60
CA ILE A 94 4.58 -9.12 -9.87
C ILE A 94 5.06 -9.31 -8.43
N LEU A 95 6.33 -9.70 -8.24
CA LEU A 95 6.93 -9.92 -6.93
C LEU A 95 6.90 -8.64 -6.07
N GLN A 96 7.24 -7.49 -6.66
CA GLN A 96 7.18 -6.20 -5.98
C GLN A 96 5.76 -5.84 -5.55
N THR A 97 4.76 -6.08 -6.39
CA THR A 97 3.35 -5.80 -6.04
C THR A 97 2.88 -6.74 -4.93
N LEU A 98 3.24 -8.02 -5.00
CA LEU A 98 2.93 -9.02 -3.98
C LEU A 98 3.56 -8.65 -2.63
N SER A 99 4.81 -8.16 -2.62
CA SER A 99 5.48 -7.70 -1.41
C SER A 99 4.74 -6.55 -0.72
N LYS A 100 4.20 -5.59 -1.49
CA LYS A 100 3.40 -4.47 -0.96
C LYS A 100 2.07 -4.96 -0.36
N CYS A 101 1.39 -5.87 -1.05
CA CYS A 101 0.14 -6.47 -0.54
C CYS A 101 0.36 -7.25 0.76
N LEU A 102 1.44 -8.03 0.86
CA LEU A 102 1.82 -8.71 2.10
C LEU A 102 2.12 -7.72 3.22
N ALA A 103 2.85 -6.64 2.92
CA ALA A 103 3.17 -5.59 3.89
C ALA A 103 1.92 -4.90 4.44
N TYR A 104 0.89 -4.69 3.62
CA TYR A 104 -0.41 -4.16 4.04
C TYR A 104 -1.14 -5.12 5.00
N ILE A 105 -1.16 -6.42 4.70
CA ILE A 105 -1.76 -7.43 5.58
C ILE A 105 -1.01 -7.50 6.92
N ILE A 106 0.33 -7.45 6.90
CA ILE A 106 1.17 -7.45 8.09
C ILE A 106 0.90 -6.20 8.94
N GLY A 107 0.84 -5.02 8.31
CA GLY A 107 0.48 -3.77 9.01
C GLY A 107 -0.87 -3.88 9.72
N CYS A 108 -1.87 -4.43 9.04
CA CYS A 108 -3.19 -4.66 9.62
C CYS A 108 -3.16 -5.66 10.78
N MET A 109 -2.37 -6.73 10.67
CA MET A 109 -2.19 -7.74 11.71
C MET A 109 -1.53 -7.15 12.97
N ILE A 110 -0.48 -6.35 12.81
CA ILE A 110 0.23 -5.71 13.92
C ILE A 110 -0.71 -4.78 14.69
N ALA A 111 -1.46 -3.94 13.96
CA ALA A 111 -2.46 -3.08 14.58
C ALA A 111 -3.53 -3.91 15.29
N TYR A 112 -4.13 -4.88 14.61
CA TYR A 112 -5.17 -5.72 15.22
C TYR A 112 -4.68 -6.45 16.49
N ALA A 113 -3.47 -7.00 16.49
CA ALA A 113 -2.89 -7.68 17.64
C ALA A 113 -2.62 -6.74 18.83
N LYS A 114 -2.20 -5.49 18.58
CA LYS A 114 -2.02 -4.47 19.62
C LYS A 114 -3.35 -3.96 20.17
N PHE A 115 -4.34 -3.71 19.32
CA PHE A 115 -5.62 -3.11 19.71
C PHE A 115 -6.66 -4.11 20.22
N LYS A 116 -6.48 -5.43 20.00
CA LYS A 116 -7.30 -6.48 20.64
C LYS A 116 -6.92 -6.71 22.12
N LYS A 117 -5.72 -6.28 22.53
CA LYS A 117 -5.20 -6.42 23.90
C LYS A 117 -5.46 -5.18 24.79
N ALA A 118 -5.97 -4.09 24.22
CA ALA A 118 -6.38 -2.89 24.95
C ALA A 118 -7.89 -2.92 25.19
#